data_AF-A0A846CZA0-F1
#
_entry.id   AF-A0A846CZA0-F1
#
_cell.length_a   1.000
_cell.length_b   1.000
_cell.length_c   1.000
_cell.angle_alpha   90.00
_cell.angle_beta   90.00
_cell.angle_gamma   90.00
#
_symmetry.space_group_name_H-M   'P 1'
#
loop_
_entity.id
_entity.type
_entity.pdbx_description
1 polymer ?
#
loop_
_entity_poly.entity_id
_entity_poly.type
_entity_poly.pdbx_seq_one_letter_code
_entity_poly.pdbx_strand_id
1 'polypeptide(L)' 'MAFPDGLIDYPIMAVAVDGEQNRSIHMKFTRETPERRTNTKEEAVLEWMS' A
#
# COMPACT_ATOMS: atom_id res chain seq x y z
N MET A 1 0.53 14.58 -2.40
CA MET A 1 -0.57 13.79 -3.01
C MET A 1 -0.62 12.46 -2.28
N ALA A 2 -1.67 12.19 -1.49
CA ALA A 2 -1.56 11.24 -0.37
C ALA A 2 -1.73 9.76 -0.74
N PHE A 3 -2.28 9.41 -1.91
CA PHE A 3 -2.49 8.02 -2.31
C PHE A 3 -2.37 7.89 -3.84
N PRO A 4 -1.18 7.60 -4.39
CA PRO A 4 -1.01 7.44 -5.83
C PRO A 4 -1.51 6.08 -6.34
N ASP A 5 -2.39 6.09 -7.33
CA ASP A 5 -2.74 4.86 -8.05
C ASP A 5 -1.53 4.30 -8.80
N GLY A 6 -1.55 2.99 -9.08
CA GLY A 6 -0.48 2.32 -9.80
C GLY A 6 -0.20 0.90 -9.36
N LEU A 7 0.86 0.33 -9.93
CA LEU A 7 1.32 -1.01 -9.61
C LEU A 7 2.11 -1.00 -8.30
N ILE A 8 1.63 -1.77 -7.33
CA ILE A 8 2.32 -2.02 -6.08
C ILE A 8 2.92 -3.43 -6.15
N ASP A 9 4.26 -3.51 -6.13
CA ASP A 9 4.99 -4.78 -6.12
C ASP A 9 5.47 -5.06 -4.69
N TYR A 10 5.03 -6.17 -4.11
CA TYR A 10 5.47 -6.68 -2.81
C TYR A 10 6.37 -7.90 -3.03
N PRO A 11 7.69 -7.73 -2.95
CA PRO A 11 8.62 -8.85 -2.93
C PRO A 11 8.56 -9.55 -1.57
N ILE A 12 8.37 -10.86 -1.59
CA ILE A 12 8.38 -11.74 -0.44
C ILE A 12 9.51 -12.75 -0.64
N MET A 13 10.44 -12.76 0.31
CA MET A 13 11.45 -13.80 0.39
C MET A 13 11.01 -14.82 1.43
N ALA A 14 10.58 -15.99 0.96
CA ALA A 14 10.23 -17.11 1.82
C ALA A 14 11.47 -17.99 2.01
N VAL A 15 11.84 -18.24 3.25
CA VAL A 15 12.92 -19.15 3.64
C VAL A 15 12.31 -20.29 4.44
N ALA A 16 12.62 -21.53 4.05
CA ALA A 16 12.17 -22.70 4.80
C ALA A 16 12.82 -22.74 6.19
N VAL A 17 12.19 -23.42 7.15
CA VAL A 17 12.67 -23.51 8.54
C VAL A 17 14.06 -24.15 8.64
N ASP A 18 14.38 -25.06 7.71
CA ASP A 18 15.69 -25.72 7.58
C ASP A 18 16.73 -24.87 6.83
N GLY A 19 16.32 -23.75 6.23
CA GLY A 19 17.20 -22.84 5.48
C GLY A 19 17.65 -23.36 4.11
N GLU A 20 17.29 -24.57 3.70
CA GLU A 20 17.76 -25.19 2.46
C GLU A 20 17.02 -24.68 1.23
N GLN A 21 15.76 -24.29 1.38
CA GLN A 21 14.95 -23.75 0.29
C GLN A 21 14.62 -22.30 0.51
N ASN A 22 14.85 -21.49 -0.53
CA ASN A 22 14.34 -20.13 -0.63
C ASN A 22 13.43 -20.00 -1.86
N ARG A 23 12.43 -19.13 -1.76
CA ARG A 23 11.59 -18.72 -2.88
C ARG A 23 11.49 -17.22 -2.89
N SER A 24 11.72 -16.62 -4.05
CA SER A 24 11.37 -15.23 -4.32
C SER A 24 9.97 -15.19 -4.92
N ILE A 25 9.04 -14.55 -4.23
CA ILE A 25 7.65 -14.40 -4.64
C ILE A 25 7.40 -12.92 -4.83
N HIS A 26 6.87 -12.52 -5.99
CA HIS A 26 6.44 -11.14 -6.24
C HIS A 26 4.92 -11.09 -6.27
N MET A 27 4.32 -10.36 -5.34
CA MET A 27 2.88 -10.09 -5.34
C MET A 27 2.63 -8.71 -5.95
N LYS A 28 1.99 -8.68 -7.12
CA LYS A 28 1.69 -7.44 -7.85
C LYS A 28 0.23 -7.09 -7.69
N PHE A 29 -0.05 -5.90 -7.16
CA PHE A 29 -1.40 -5.36 -6.99
C PHE A 29 -1.54 -4.10 -7.84
N THR A 30 -2.58 -4.05 -8.67
CA THR A 30 -2.98 -2.85 -9.39
C THR A 30 -3.92 -2.05 -8.50
N ARG A 31 -3.48 -0.90 -8.01
CA ARG A 31 -4.32 0.01 -7.24
C ARG A 31 -4.94 1.06 -8.17
N GLU A 32 -6.26 1.12 -8.14
CA GLU A 32 -7.05 2.15 -8.80
C GLU A 32 -8.01 2.75 -7.77
N THR A 33 -8.14 4.08 -7.76
CA THR A 33 -9.07 4.81 -6.90
C THR A 33 -10.20 5.37 -7.78
N PRO A 34 -11.22 4.55 -8.11
CA PRO A 34 -12.30 4.98 -9.01
C PRO A 34 -13.17 6.09 -8.40
N GLU A 35 -13.33 6.10 -7.08
CA GLU A 35 -14.00 7.18 -6.35
C GLU A 35 -13.03 7.81 -5.35
N ARG A 36 -12.80 9.12 -5.51
CA ARG A 36 -11.96 9.91 -4.60
C ARG A 36 -12.79 10.96 -3.88
N ARG A 37 -13.28 10.62 -2.67
CA ARG A 37 -13.98 11.54 -1.76
C ARG A 37 -13.03 12.14 -0.74
N THR A 38 -12.03 12.88 -1.21
CA THR A 38 -11.13 13.60 -0.31
C THR A 38 -11.69 14.98 -0.06
N ASN A 39 -11.89 15.34 1.22
CA ASN A 39 -12.22 16.71 1.61
C ASN A 39 -11.16 17.66 1.07
N THR A 40 -11.58 18.87 0.71
CA THR A 40 -10.65 19.95 0.39
C THR A 40 -9.86 20.35 1.65
N LYS A 41 -8.74 21.06 1.49
CA LYS A 41 -7.88 21.39 2.64
C LYS A 41 -8.62 22.31 3.64
N GLU A 42 -9.58 23.07 3.14
CA GLU A 42 -10.45 24.00 3.85
C GLU A 42 -11.55 23.28 4.67
N GLU A 43 -11.91 22.04 4.28
CA GLU A 43 -12.92 21.21 4.94
C GLU A 43 -12.32 20.16 5.88
N ALA A 44 -10.99 20.11 5.99
CA ALA A 44 -10.29 19.17 6.85
C ALA A 44 -10.44 19.60 8.33
N VAL A 45 -11.19 18.81 9.10
CA VAL A 45 -11.29 19.00 10.56
C VAL A 45 -9.96 18.67 11.20
N LEU A 46 -9.46 19.57 12.06
CA LEU A 46 -8.18 19.40 12.75
C LEU A 46 -8.38 18.53 14.00
N GLU A 47 -8.16 17.22 13.86
CA GLU A 47 -8.38 16.21 14.92
C GLU A 47 -7.50 16.37 16.18
N TRP A 48 -6.43 17.17 16.15
CA TRP A 48 -5.46 17.25 17.27
C TRP A 48 -5.89 18.22 18.40
N MET A 49 -6.81 19.15 18.16
CA MET A 49 -7.23 20.12 19.20
C MET A 49 -8.54 19.75 19.93
N SER A 50 -8.97 18.48 19.86
CA SER A 50 -10.10 17.98 20.65
C SER A 50 -9.70 17.57 22.06
#